data_AF-A0AAV1AY58-F1
#
_entry.id   AF-A0AAV1AY58-F1
#
_cell.length_a   1.000
_cell.length_b   1.000
_cell.length_c   1.000
_cell.angle_alpha   90.00
_cell.angle_beta   90.00
_cell.angle_gamma   90.00
#
_symmetry.space_group_name_H-M   'P 1'
#
loop_
_entity.id
_entity.type
_entity.pdbx_description
1 polymer ?
#
loop_
_entity_poly.entity_id
_entity_poly.type
_entity_poly.pdbx_seq_one_letter_code
_entity_poly.pdbx_strand_id
1 'polypeptide(L)'
;MEPTDKEEKVVFVIDDRSTSDVVVRLRTQEGREEWMYCHSVILVKSCKYFADRLSENWPTCQILGSRNCVDVNCQESDFDYYVNVIRFLYIVDDDGLVDDLWHGVRNNLGILQVAVELDCPKIVAACVSYLEAMTWEESEEEEILKIVPRMGLQAEPILARLQPVDEIAVRNVFLSALRFVTSSPPLAMNDLKSSAQEQLDYMLSEDDDVPLLIADDKIKLEILSKLEIMRDFVECWFDASEKIVKVLEQESSATDIIEIKLRAVEITSKVLEAIAYGTVILPTAKRLQVLKQWLPFVRVTKPMIDSAMMNSENAVLPKMDSEMWQTLESSFVSVVLALPSGDQAVLLTEWLENEHMRYPDLTEAFEVWCYRSKVARRRLSVLEDDQVMTNSV
;
A
#
# COMPACT_ATOMS: atom_id res chain seq x y z
N MET A 1 -71.36 8.55 24.88
CA MET A 1 -70.91 8.53 23.48
C MET A 1 -69.94 9.70 23.38
N GLU A 2 -68.67 9.43 23.70
CA GLU A 2 -67.59 10.40 23.52
C GLU A 2 -67.26 10.49 22.03
N PRO A 3 -67.00 11.68 21.47
CA PRO A 3 -66.49 11.78 20.12
C PRO A 3 -64.99 11.50 20.15
N THR A 4 -64.58 10.38 19.55
CA THR A 4 -63.19 10.17 19.13
C THR A 4 -62.91 11.09 17.94
N ASP A 5 -62.30 12.24 18.21
CA ASP A 5 -61.58 13.02 17.20
C ASP A 5 -60.40 12.17 16.73
N LYS A 6 -60.51 11.61 15.52
CA LYS A 6 -59.36 11.12 14.77
C LYS A 6 -58.83 12.32 14.00
N GLU A 7 -57.74 12.93 14.48
CA GLU A 7 -56.97 13.88 13.68
C GLU A 7 -56.50 13.18 12.40
N GLU A 8 -57.08 13.53 11.26
CA GLU A 8 -56.53 13.17 9.96
C GLU A 8 -55.16 13.85 9.81
N LYS A 9 -54.09 13.05 9.72
CA LYS A 9 -52.73 13.54 9.41
C LYS A 9 -52.79 14.18 8.02
N VAL A 10 -52.80 15.51 7.95
CA VAL A 10 -52.80 16.26 6.69
C VAL A 10 -51.51 15.91 5.94
N VAL A 11 -51.65 15.30 4.76
CA VAL A 11 -50.52 14.97 3.89
C VAL A 11 -50.27 16.15 2.97
N PHE A 12 -49.09 16.76 3.10
CA PHE A 12 -48.66 17.86 2.25
C PHE A 12 -47.82 17.31 1.09
N VAL A 13 -48.20 17.66 -0.14
CA VAL A 13 -47.47 17.27 -1.35
C VAL A 13 -46.91 18.53 -2.00
N ILE A 14 -45.63 18.49 -2.40
CA ILE A 14 -45.00 19.61 -3.12
C ILE A 14 -45.71 19.83 -4.47
N ASP A 15 -45.78 21.08 -4.91
CA ASP A 15 -46.46 21.52 -6.13
C ASP A 15 -48.00 21.39 -6.15
N ASP A 16 -48.63 21.09 -5.01
CA ASP A 16 -50.09 21.19 -4.87
C ASP A 16 -50.55 22.65 -4.72
N ARG A 17 -50.94 23.25 -5.84
CA ARG A 17 -51.42 24.64 -5.91
C ARG A 17 -52.66 24.92 -5.05
N SER A 18 -53.46 23.91 -4.74
CA SER A 18 -54.72 24.09 -4.03
C SER A 18 -54.51 24.33 -2.54
N THR A 19 -53.48 23.72 -1.95
CA THR A 19 -53.17 23.75 -0.52
C THR A 19 -51.95 24.61 -0.19
N SER A 20 -51.09 24.90 -1.16
CA SER A 20 -49.88 25.71 -0.97
C SER A 20 -50.17 27.19 -0.68
N ASP A 21 -49.51 27.70 0.35
CA ASP A 21 -49.57 29.09 0.83
C ASP A 21 -48.30 29.92 0.48
N VAL A 22 -47.23 29.25 0.05
CA VAL A 22 -45.96 29.85 -0.36
C VAL A 22 -45.59 29.42 -1.78
N VAL A 23 -44.95 30.31 -2.53
CA VAL A 23 -44.27 29.97 -3.78
C VAL A 23 -42.78 30.26 -3.63
N VAL A 24 -41.95 29.26 -3.87
CA VAL A 24 -40.49 29.42 -3.95
C VAL A 24 -40.12 29.62 -5.41
N ARG A 25 -39.51 30.76 -5.72
CA ARG A 25 -39.03 31.07 -7.07
C ARG A 25 -37.52 30.96 -7.08
N LEU A 26 -37.02 29.89 -7.69
CA LEU A 26 -35.60 29.71 -7.97
C LEU A 26 -35.22 30.49 -9.22
N ARG A 27 -34.10 31.21 -9.18
CA ARG A 27 -33.59 31.98 -10.33
C ARG A 27 -32.07 31.90 -10.46
N THR A 28 -31.59 31.72 -11.69
CA THR A 28 -30.17 31.85 -12.02
C THR A 28 -29.87 33.19 -12.69
N GLN A 29 -28.59 33.59 -12.66
CA GLN A 29 -28.15 34.82 -13.34
C GLN A 29 -28.34 34.74 -14.87
N GLU A 30 -28.36 33.53 -15.40
CA GLU A 30 -28.53 33.21 -16.82
C GLU A 30 -30.00 33.23 -17.25
N GLY A 31 -30.92 33.43 -16.31
CA GLY A 31 -32.35 33.62 -16.57
C GLY A 31 -33.18 32.33 -16.48
N ARG A 32 -32.60 31.19 -16.06
CA ARG A 32 -33.39 30.00 -15.71
C ARG A 32 -34.22 30.31 -14.48
N GLU A 33 -35.49 29.91 -14.51
CA GLU A 33 -36.40 30.07 -13.38
C GLU A 33 -37.32 28.87 -13.20
N GLU A 34 -37.61 28.52 -11.95
CA GLU A 34 -38.57 27.49 -11.59
C GLU A 34 -39.42 27.97 -10.41
N TRP A 35 -40.71 27.66 -10.48
CA TRP A 35 -41.72 28.09 -9.53
C TRP A 35 -42.27 26.85 -8.83
N MET A 36 -41.96 26.71 -7.55
CA MET A 36 -42.38 25.57 -6.74
C MET A 36 -43.47 26.00 -5.77
N TYR A 37 -44.60 25.30 -5.75
CA TYR A 37 -45.70 25.60 -4.82
C TYR A 37 -45.46 24.82 -3.53
N CYS A 38 -45.34 25.55 -2.42
CA CYS A 38 -44.89 25.02 -1.16
C CYS A 38 -45.77 25.42 0.04
N HIS A 39 -45.54 24.75 1.17
CA HIS A 39 -46.24 24.93 2.43
C HIS A 39 -45.29 25.57 3.45
N SER A 40 -45.63 26.76 3.95
CA SER A 40 -44.81 27.49 4.94
C SER A 40 -44.49 26.63 6.16
N VAL A 41 -45.46 25.82 6.63
CA VAL A 41 -45.31 24.94 7.79
C VAL A 41 -44.17 23.92 7.64
N ILE A 42 -43.89 23.45 6.43
CA ILE A 42 -42.78 22.52 6.15
C ILE A 42 -41.47 23.30 6.01
N LEU A 43 -41.48 24.35 5.18
CA LEU A 43 -40.28 25.13 4.89
C LEU A 43 -39.68 25.76 6.17
N VAL A 44 -40.51 26.39 6.99
CA VAL A 44 -40.09 27.07 8.23
C VAL A 44 -39.60 26.07 9.28
N LYS A 45 -40.23 24.89 9.36
CA LYS A 45 -39.83 23.84 10.32
C LYS A 45 -38.49 23.22 9.98
N SER A 46 -38.19 23.04 8.69
CA SER A 46 -37.07 22.21 8.23
C SER A 46 -35.87 23.01 7.71
N CYS A 47 -36.03 24.31 7.44
CA CYS A 47 -35.01 25.15 6.82
C CYS A 47 -35.02 26.57 7.43
N LYS A 48 -33.90 26.95 8.06
CA LYS A 48 -33.83 28.25 8.74
C LYS A 48 -33.84 29.42 7.76
N TYR A 49 -33.25 29.27 6.58
CA TYR A 49 -33.32 30.30 5.53
C TYR A 49 -34.79 30.67 5.21
N PHE A 50 -35.66 29.67 5.05
CA PHE A 50 -37.09 29.92 4.82
C PHE A 50 -37.81 30.42 6.07
N ALA A 51 -37.44 29.96 7.26
CA ALA A 51 -37.95 30.48 8.53
C ALA A 51 -37.72 31.99 8.67
N ASP A 52 -36.51 32.45 8.36
CA ASP A 52 -36.15 33.86 8.42
C ASP A 52 -36.88 34.67 7.33
N ARG A 53 -36.91 34.16 6.09
CA ARG A 53 -37.55 34.81 4.93
C ARG A 53 -39.07 34.86 5.01
N LEU A 54 -39.72 33.95 5.74
CA LEU A 54 -41.18 33.93 5.92
C LEU A 54 -41.61 34.52 7.26
N SER A 55 -40.67 35.05 8.05
CA SER A 55 -40.97 35.72 9.32
C SER A 55 -41.73 37.04 9.09
N GLU A 56 -42.48 37.48 10.10
CA GLU A 56 -43.24 38.74 10.05
C GLU A 56 -42.35 39.98 9.80
N ASN A 57 -41.07 39.88 10.12
CA ASN A 57 -40.11 40.97 10.02
C ASN A 57 -39.43 41.05 8.64
N TRP A 58 -39.67 40.08 7.75
CA TRP A 58 -39.10 40.08 6.41
C TRP A 58 -40.09 40.65 5.38
N PRO A 59 -39.67 41.56 4.48
CA PRO A 59 -40.56 42.12 3.48
C PRO A 59 -40.81 41.11 2.34
N THR A 60 -41.67 40.12 2.60
CA THR A 60 -41.99 39.06 1.63
C THR A 60 -43.08 39.53 0.69
N CYS A 61 -42.81 39.44 -0.61
CA CYS A 61 -43.77 39.82 -1.64
C CYS A 61 -44.99 38.89 -1.62
N GLN A 62 -46.19 39.47 -1.64
CA GLN A 62 -47.42 38.71 -1.85
C GLN A 62 -47.78 38.71 -3.34
N ILE A 63 -48.02 37.52 -3.88
CA ILE A 63 -48.44 37.31 -5.28
C ILE A 63 -49.94 37.00 -5.35
N LEU A 64 -50.46 36.82 -6.58
CA LEU A 64 -51.87 36.51 -6.85
C LEU A 64 -52.41 35.39 -5.94
N GLY A 65 -53.52 35.67 -5.26
CA GLY A 65 -54.14 34.77 -4.29
C GLY A 65 -53.60 34.89 -2.86
N SER A 66 -52.94 36.02 -2.52
CA SER A 66 -52.39 36.30 -1.19
C SER A 66 -51.32 35.32 -0.71
N ARG A 67 -50.63 34.65 -1.63
CA ARG A 67 -49.53 33.73 -1.31
C ARG A 67 -48.22 34.49 -1.14
N ASN A 68 -47.40 34.07 -0.19
CA ASN A 68 -46.06 34.62 -0.02
C ASN A 68 -45.12 34.08 -1.12
N CYS A 69 -44.24 34.92 -1.66
CA CYS A 69 -43.26 34.54 -2.67
C CYS A 69 -41.84 34.75 -2.14
N VAL A 70 -41.04 33.69 -2.09
CA VAL A 70 -39.63 33.73 -1.70
C VAL A 70 -38.76 33.54 -2.93
N ASP A 71 -38.02 34.60 -3.30
CA ASP A 71 -37.03 34.55 -4.38
C ASP A 71 -35.69 34.00 -3.83
N VAL A 72 -35.24 32.89 -4.41
CA VAL A 72 -33.97 32.23 -4.11
C VAL A 72 -33.08 32.32 -5.35
N ASN A 73 -31.93 32.98 -5.23
CA ASN A 73 -30.97 33.12 -6.31
C ASN A 73 -29.86 32.09 -6.15
N CYS A 74 -29.53 31.35 -7.22
CA CYS A 74 -28.45 30.36 -7.23
C CYS A 74 -27.61 30.45 -8.52
N GLN A 75 -26.47 29.76 -8.52
CA GLN A 75 -25.67 29.55 -9.74
C GLN A 75 -26.30 28.48 -10.61
N GLU A 76 -26.05 28.51 -11.92
CA GLU A 76 -26.58 27.49 -12.83
C GLU A 76 -26.08 26.08 -12.48
N SER A 77 -24.83 25.96 -12.02
CA SER A 77 -24.25 24.69 -11.57
C SER A 77 -24.99 24.05 -10.39
N ASP A 78 -25.65 24.86 -9.57
CA ASP A 78 -26.25 24.42 -8.31
C ASP A 78 -27.77 24.28 -8.43
N PHE A 79 -28.35 24.70 -9.55
CA PHE A 79 -29.80 24.84 -9.71
C PHE A 79 -30.56 23.56 -9.38
N ASP A 80 -30.13 22.43 -9.95
CA ASP A 80 -30.80 21.14 -9.72
C ASP A 80 -30.64 20.66 -8.27
N TYR A 81 -29.54 21.03 -7.59
CA TYR A 81 -29.36 20.74 -6.16
C TYR A 81 -30.32 21.56 -5.29
N TYR A 82 -30.57 22.83 -5.62
CA TYR A 82 -31.58 23.65 -4.96
C TYR A 82 -32.99 23.07 -5.12
N VAL A 83 -33.34 22.63 -6.34
CA VAL A 83 -34.61 21.94 -6.61
C VAL A 83 -34.74 20.68 -5.74
N ASN A 84 -33.68 19.87 -5.66
CA ASN A 84 -33.66 18.64 -4.86
C ASN A 84 -33.76 18.92 -3.35
N VAL A 85 -33.04 19.92 -2.82
CA VAL A 85 -33.14 20.30 -1.41
C VAL A 85 -34.57 20.69 -1.04
N ILE A 86 -35.24 21.51 -1.85
CA ILE A 86 -36.63 21.91 -1.59
C ILE A 86 -37.57 20.70 -1.62
N ARG A 87 -37.38 19.78 -2.58
CA ARG A 87 -38.13 18.51 -2.63
C ARG A 87 -37.88 17.64 -1.39
N PHE A 88 -36.64 17.59 -0.90
CA PHE A 88 -36.27 16.80 0.27
C PHE A 88 -36.86 17.34 1.58
N LEU A 89 -37.16 18.63 1.68
CA LEU A 89 -37.87 19.19 2.84
C LEU A 89 -39.24 18.52 3.08
N TYR A 90 -39.85 17.96 2.03
CA TYR A 90 -41.14 17.24 2.09
C TYR A 90 -41.00 15.75 2.41
N ILE A 91 -39.82 15.17 2.19
CA ILE A 91 -39.58 13.72 2.30
C ILE A 91 -38.99 13.38 3.67
N VAL A 92 -38.11 14.23 4.19
CA VAL A 92 -37.28 13.97 5.38
C VAL A 92 -38.07 14.05 6.71
N ASP A 93 -39.38 14.30 6.66
CA ASP A 93 -40.27 14.38 7.83
C ASP A 93 -41.01 13.07 8.17
N ASP A 94 -41.06 12.08 7.26
CA ASP A 94 -41.50 10.70 7.56
C ASP A 94 -40.24 9.84 7.75
N ASP A 95 -40.22 8.97 8.77
CA ASP A 95 -39.07 8.23 9.34
C ASP A 95 -38.34 7.22 8.41
N GLY A 96 -38.32 7.46 7.09
CA GLY A 96 -37.61 6.62 6.13
C GLY A 96 -37.06 7.46 4.98
N LEU A 97 -35.81 7.93 5.12
CA LEU A 97 -34.99 8.28 3.96
C LEU A 97 -34.85 7.04 3.08
N VAL A 98 -35.11 7.19 1.79
CA VAL A 98 -34.86 6.14 0.81
C VAL A 98 -33.41 6.29 0.34
N ASP A 99 -32.58 5.27 0.55
CA ASP A 99 -31.15 5.27 0.16
C ASP A 99 -30.91 5.65 -1.32
N ASP A 100 -31.93 5.47 -2.18
CA ASP A 100 -31.90 5.81 -3.60
C ASP A 100 -31.91 7.31 -3.94
N LEU A 101 -32.10 8.21 -2.95
CA LEU A 101 -32.26 9.66 -3.22
C LEU A 101 -30.96 10.38 -3.61
N TRP A 102 -29.81 9.83 -3.25
CA TRP A 102 -28.54 10.55 -3.35
C TRP A 102 -27.83 10.38 -4.69
N HIS A 103 -28.13 9.31 -5.43
CA HIS A 103 -27.59 9.05 -6.78
C HIS A 103 -26.06 9.22 -6.92
N GLY A 104 -25.29 8.91 -5.88
CA GLY A 104 -23.83 8.96 -5.86
C GLY A 104 -23.24 10.11 -5.03
N VAL A 105 -21.93 10.05 -4.79
CA VAL A 105 -21.19 10.97 -3.91
C VAL A 105 -21.22 12.40 -4.45
N ARG A 106 -20.90 12.64 -5.73
CA ARG A 106 -20.94 14.00 -6.32
C ARG A 106 -22.29 14.68 -6.19
N ASN A 107 -23.39 13.97 -6.47
CA ASN A 107 -24.73 14.55 -6.34
C ASN A 107 -25.06 14.83 -4.86
N ASN A 108 -24.68 13.93 -3.95
CA ASN A 108 -24.80 14.17 -2.51
C ASN A 108 -24.02 15.41 -2.07
N LEU A 109 -22.78 15.61 -2.54
CA LEU A 109 -21.96 16.78 -2.21
C LEU A 109 -22.59 18.09 -2.67
N GLY A 110 -23.15 18.13 -3.88
CA GLY A 110 -23.90 19.29 -4.37
C GLY A 110 -25.11 19.60 -3.49
N ILE A 111 -25.88 18.57 -3.11
CA ILE A 111 -27.03 18.72 -2.21
C ILE A 111 -26.60 19.17 -0.81
N LEU A 112 -25.53 18.59 -0.27
CA LEU A 112 -24.96 18.94 1.03
C LEU A 112 -24.55 20.41 1.06
N GLN A 113 -23.86 20.88 0.02
CA GLN A 113 -23.41 22.28 -0.06
C GLN A 113 -24.59 23.25 -0.01
N VAL A 114 -25.66 22.97 -0.77
CA VAL A 114 -26.89 23.79 -0.73
C VAL A 114 -27.61 23.68 0.61
N ALA A 115 -27.70 22.47 1.18
CA ALA A 115 -28.34 22.25 2.48
C ALA A 115 -27.63 22.98 3.62
N VAL A 116 -26.30 23.08 3.58
CA VAL A 116 -25.50 23.88 4.50
C VAL A 116 -25.70 25.38 4.27
N GLU A 117 -25.81 25.82 3.01
CA GLU A 117 -26.09 27.22 2.68
C GLU A 117 -27.47 27.69 3.15
N LEU A 118 -28.49 26.86 2.99
CA LEU A 118 -29.85 27.14 3.40
C LEU A 118 -30.13 26.83 4.88
N ASP A 119 -29.14 26.28 5.59
CA ASP A 119 -29.24 25.87 7.00
C ASP A 119 -30.42 24.89 7.22
N CYS A 120 -30.32 23.73 6.57
CA CYS A 120 -31.25 22.61 6.57
C CYS A 120 -30.69 21.42 7.37
N PRO A 121 -30.70 21.44 8.72
CA PRO A 121 -29.92 20.52 9.55
C PRO A 121 -30.28 19.03 9.37
N LYS A 122 -31.54 18.69 9.07
CA LYS A 122 -31.95 17.30 8.83
C LYS A 122 -31.38 16.75 7.52
N ILE A 123 -31.37 17.55 6.45
CA ILE A 123 -30.81 17.16 5.15
C ILE A 123 -29.29 17.04 5.27
N VAL A 124 -28.64 17.98 5.97
CA VAL A 124 -27.20 17.91 6.24
C VAL A 124 -26.85 16.61 6.98
N ALA A 125 -27.58 16.26 8.04
CA ALA A 125 -27.34 15.01 8.77
C ALA A 125 -27.51 13.76 7.88
N ALA A 126 -28.50 13.77 6.99
CA ALA A 126 -28.74 12.67 6.06
C ALA A 126 -27.63 12.56 4.98
N CYS A 127 -27.17 13.70 4.44
CA CYS A 127 -26.03 13.76 3.55
C CYS A 127 -24.76 13.22 4.23
N VAL A 128 -24.50 13.64 5.47
CA VAL A 128 -23.35 13.20 6.25
C VAL A 128 -23.36 11.70 6.47
N SER A 129 -24.50 11.14 6.87
CA SER A 129 -24.64 9.70 7.08
C SER A 129 -24.40 8.91 5.79
N TYR A 130 -24.88 9.42 4.65
CA TYR A 130 -24.59 8.81 3.35
C TYR A 130 -23.10 8.86 3.01
N LEU A 131 -22.46 10.03 3.15
CA LEU A 131 -21.04 10.18 2.85
C LEU A 131 -20.19 9.29 3.75
N GLU A 132 -20.47 9.27 5.05
CA GLU A 132 -19.79 8.41 6.03
C GLU A 132 -19.76 6.94 5.59
N ALA A 133 -20.86 6.45 5.00
CA ALA A 133 -21.03 5.07 4.57
C ALA A 133 -20.48 4.74 3.17
N MET A 134 -20.06 5.73 2.37
CA MET A 134 -19.67 5.56 0.96
C MET A 134 -18.15 5.74 0.73
N THR A 135 -17.62 5.10 -0.30
CA THR A 135 -16.23 5.30 -0.77
C THR A 135 -16.12 6.62 -1.54
N TRP A 136 -14.97 7.31 -1.42
CA TRP A 136 -14.73 8.59 -2.10
C TRP A 136 -13.46 8.53 -2.95
N GLU A 137 -13.46 9.27 -4.05
CA GLU A 137 -12.25 9.59 -4.83
C GLU A 137 -11.52 10.80 -4.22
N GLU A 138 -10.24 10.96 -4.53
CA GLU A 138 -9.42 12.09 -4.07
C GLU A 138 -10.06 13.46 -4.40
N SER A 139 -10.62 13.61 -5.61
CA SER A 139 -11.32 14.85 -5.99
C SER A 139 -12.58 15.12 -5.16
N GLU A 140 -13.26 14.07 -4.69
CA GLU A 140 -14.46 14.20 -3.85
C GLU A 140 -14.07 14.54 -2.41
N GLU A 141 -12.95 13.99 -1.92
CA GLU A 141 -12.37 14.36 -0.63
C GLU A 141 -12.01 15.85 -0.57
N GLU A 142 -11.38 16.39 -1.63
CA GLU A 142 -11.10 17.83 -1.72
C GLU A 142 -12.37 18.70 -1.64
N GLU A 143 -13.48 18.24 -2.22
CA GLU A 143 -14.77 18.92 -2.15
C GLU A 143 -15.37 18.83 -0.74
N ILE A 144 -15.30 17.67 -0.10
CA ILE A 144 -15.70 17.48 1.30
C ILE A 144 -14.97 18.48 2.20
N LEU A 145 -13.64 18.59 2.04
CA LEU A 145 -12.80 19.50 2.84
C LEU A 145 -13.16 20.99 2.65
N LYS A 146 -13.74 21.37 1.50
CA LYS A 146 -14.25 22.74 1.26
C LYS A 146 -15.57 23.01 2.00
N ILE A 147 -16.42 21.99 2.16
CA ILE A 147 -17.76 22.13 2.76
C ILE A 147 -17.71 22.02 4.29
N VAL A 148 -16.93 21.08 4.83
CA VAL A 148 -16.82 20.75 6.26
C VAL A 148 -16.69 21.96 7.20
N PRO A 149 -15.88 23.01 6.92
CA PRO A 149 -15.73 24.15 7.82
C PRO A 149 -17.05 24.89 8.15
N ARG A 150 -18.08 24.72 7.32
CA ARG A 150 -19.39 25.37 7.48
C ARG A 150 -20.39 24.54 8.29
N MET A 151 -20.07 23.27 8.60
CA MET A 151 -21.00 22.30 9.19
C MET A 151 -20.89 22.18 10.72
N GLY A 152 -19.81 22.66 11.33
CA GLY A 152 -19.56 22.51 12.76
C GLY A 152 -19.53 21.05 13.21
N LEU A 153 -20.23 20.71 14.30
CA LEU A 153 -20.26 19.36 14.88
C LEU A 153 -20.89 18.31 13.95
N GLN A 154 -21.71 18.71 12.98
CA GLN A 154 -22.33 17.74 12.05
C GLN A 154 -21.31 17.10 11.10
N ALA A 155 -20.10 17.66 10.96
CA ALA A 155 -19.04 17.08 10.13
C ALA A 155 -18.26 15.95 10.83
N GLU A 156 -18.44 15.72 12.13
CA GLU A 156 -17.62 14.79 12.92
C GLU A 156 -17.54 13.36 12.34
N PRO A 157 -18.64 12.74 11.86
CA PRO A 157 -18.57 11.38 11.28
C PRO A 157 -17.66 11.28 10.05
N ILE A 158 -17.66 12.31 9.20
CA ILE A 158 -16.82 12.37 8.00
C ILE A 158 -15.37 12.68 8.42
N LEU A 159 -15.18 13.65 9.31
CA LEU A 159 -13.86 14.05 9.78
C LEU A 159 -13.11 12.90 10.46
N ALA A 160 -13.80 12.00 11.14
CA ALA A 160 -13.20 10.81 11.75
C ALA A 160 -12.47 9.92 10.72
N ARG A 161 -12.86 9.94 9.43
CA ARG A 161 -12.17 9.21 8.35
C ARG A 161 -10.92 9.91 7.83
N LEU A 162 -10.84 11.24 7.98
CA LEU A 162 -9.76 12.09 7.47
C LEU A 162 -8.74 12.47 8.54
N GLN A 163 -9.01 12.11 9.80
CA GLN A 163 -8.08 12.38 10.89
C GLN A 163 -6.81 11.52 10.76
N PRO A 164 -5.63 12.08 11.11
CA PRO A 164 -4.41 11.30 11.20
C PRO A 164 -4.63 10.07 12.09
N VAL A 165 -4.17 8.93 11.59
CA VAL A 165 -4.23 7.68 12.34
C VAL A 165 -3.26 7.74 13.52
N ASP A 166 -3.68 7.21 14.66
CA ASP A 166 -2.82 7.09 15.84
C ASP A 166 -1.55 6.28 15.54
N GLU A 167 -0.40 6.78 15.98
CA GLU A 167 0.92 6.17 15.72
C GLU A 167 1.01 4.72 16.21
N ILE A 168 0.32 4.36 17.30
CA ILE A 168 0.31 2.99 17.82
C ILE A 168 -0.46 2.08 16.88
N ALA A 169 -1.56 2.55 16.30
CA ALA A 169 -2.32 1.81 15.30
C ALA A 169 -1.49 1.57 14.03
N VAL A 170 -0.84 2.62 13.50
CA VAL A 170 0.06 2.51 12.32
C VAL A 170 1.15 1.47 12.59
N ARG A 171 1.81 1.55 13.74
CA ARG A 171 2.84 0.58 14.15
C ARG A 171 2.31 -0.85 14.25
N ASN A 172 1.10 -1.04 14.77
CA ASN A 172 0.52 -2.38 14.91
C ASN A 172 0.20 -3.01 13.56
N VAL A 173 -0.28 -2.22 12.58
CA VAL A 173 -0.46 -2.66 11.19
C VAL A 173 0.88 -3.06 10.60
N PHE A 174 1.89 -2.20 10.70
CA PHE A 174 3.24 -2.49 10.20
C PHE A 174 3.83 -3.77 10.76
N LEU A 175 3.84 -3.94 12.09
CA LEU A 175 4.39 -5.14 12.73
C LEU A 175 3.61 -6.40 12.34
N SER A 176 2.30 -6.29 12.13
CA SER A 176 1.47 -7.41 11.69
C SER A 176 1.79 -7.80 10.25
N ALA A 177 1.91 -6.82 9.35
CA ALA A 177 2.34 -7.04 7.97
C ALA A 177 3.76 -7.63 7.92
N LEU A 178 4.71 -7.08 8.67
CA LEU A 178 6.08 -7.59 8.75
C LEU A 178 6.12 -9.04 9.23
N ARG A 179 5.36 -9.38 10.28
CA ARG A 179 5.25 -10.77 10.77
C ARG A 179 4.61 -11.68 9.73
N PHE A 180 3.60 -11.20 9.02
CA PHE A 180 2.92 -11.96 7.98
C PHE A 180 3.87 -12.26 6.81
N VAL A 181 4.57 -11.25 6.26
CA VAL A 181 5.49 -11.45 5.14
C VAL A 181 6.72 -12.28 5.52
N THR A 182 7.21 -12.14 6.76
CA THR A 182 8.34 -12.95 7.28
C THR A 182 7.92 -14.34 7.80
N SER A 183 6.65 -14.70 7.65
CA SER A 183 6.15 -16.05 7.95
C SER A 183 6.03 -16.91 6.69
N SER A 184 5.65 -18.17 6.86
CA SER A 184 5.35 -19.13 5.79
C SER A 184 3.83 -19.35 5.69
N PRO A 185 3.05 -18.39 5.17
CA PRO A 185 1.61 -18.57 5.02
C PRO A 185 1.29 -19.63 3.94
N PRO A 186 0.07 -20.20 3.95
CA PRO A 186 -0.37 -21.14 2.92
C PRO A 186 -0.32 -20.52 1.52
N LEU A 187 -0.10 -21.34 0.49
CA LEU A 187 0.02 -20.90 -0.92
C LEU A 187 -1.18 -20.06 -1.41
N ALA A 188 -2.39 -20.32 -0.88
CA ALA A 188 -3.59 -19.55 -1.20
C ALA A 188 -3.51 -18.08 -0.77
N MET A 189 -2.54 -17.71 0.06
CA MET A 189 -2.34 -16.35 0.57
C MET A 189 -1.12 -15.66 -0.07
N ASN A 190 -0.54 -16.22 -1.14
CA ASN A 190 0.61 -15.63 -1.81
C ASN A 190 0.32 -14.22 -2.34
N ASP A 191 -0.85 -13.99 -2.94
CA ASP A 191 -1.23 -12.66 -3.45
C ASP A 191 -1.31 -11.62 -2.33
N LEU A 192 -1.86 -12.02 -1.17
CA LEU A 192 -1.91 -11.16 0.01
C LEU A 192 -0.51 -10.90 0.57
N LYS A 193 0.40 -11.89 0.51
CA LYS A 193 1.79 -11.74 0.95
C LYS A 193 2.54 -10.76 0.05
N SER A 194 2.37 -10.85 -1.27
CA SER A 194 2.96 -9.91 -2.23
C SER A 194 2.42 -8.50 -2.00
N SER A 195 1.10 -8.34 -1.85
CA SER A 195 0.48 -7.05 -1.56
C SER A 195 0.99 -6.46 -0.23
N ALA A 196 1.06 -7.26 0.84
CA ALA A 196 1.60 -6.80 2.12
C ALA A 196 3.07 -6.39 2.02
N GLN A 197 3.86 -7.05 1.16
CA GLN A 197 5.25 -6.69 0.92
C GLN A 197 5.37 -5.35 0.18
N GLU A 198 4.57 -5.11 -0.86
CA GLU A 198 4.51 -3.82 -1.56
C GLU A 198 4.09 -2.68 -0.62
N GLN A 199 3.10 -2.92 0.25
CA GLN A 199 2.64 -1.90 1.20
C GLN A 199 3.68 -1.62 2.30
N LEU A 200 4.44 -2.62 2.74
CA LEU A 200 5.56 -2.38 3.66
C LEU A 200 6.64 -1.50 3.03
N ASP A 201 6.94 -1.70 1.74
CA ASP A 201 7.89 -0.87 1.00
C ASP A 201 7.38 0.57 0.92
N TYR A 202 6.12 0.76 0.52
CA TYR A 202 5.47 2.08 0.49
C TYR A 202 5.49 2.79 1.86
N MET A 203 5.21 2.07 2.96
CA MET A 203 5.26 2.66 4.32
C MET A 203 6.66 3.08 4.77
N LEU A 204 7.72 2.56 4.15
CA LEU A 204 9.12 2.82 4.49
C LEU A 204 9.80 3.80 3.51
N SER A 205 9.28 3.96 2.30
CA SER A 205 9.82 4.87 1.29
C SER A 205 9.72 6.33 1.73
N GLU A 206 10.84 7.05 1.59
CA GLU A 206 10.92 8.51 1.77
C GLU A 206 10.54 9.18 0.43
N ASP A 207 9.24 9.24 0.11
CA ASP A 207 8.73 10.02 -1.03
C ASP A 207 8.64 11.52 -0.68
N ASP A 208 7.95 12.35 -1.49
CA ASP A 208 7.71 13.80 -1.22
C ASP A 208 6.91 14.05 0.08
N ASP A 209 6.30 13.00 0.65
CA ASP A 209 5.56 13.01 1.90
C ASP A 209 6.40 12.53 3.10
N VAL A 210 6.03 12.95 4.31
CA VAL A 210 6.69 12.49 5.54
C VAL A 210 6.44 10.99 5.74
N PRO A 211 7.48 10.17 6.04
CA PRO A 211 7.31 8.74 6.26
C PRO A 211 6.23 8.43 7.30
N LEU A 212 5.29 7.53 6.96
CA LEU A 212 4.20 7.12 7.85
C LEU A 212 4.70 6.45 9.14
N LEU A 213 5.93 5.94 9.14
CA LEU A 213 6.57 5.29 10.27
C LEU A 213 7.90 5.94 10.63
N ILE A 214 8.04 6.31 11.90
CA ILE A 214 9.33 6.64 12.49
C ILE A 214 9.86 5.38 13.19
N ALA A 215 11.08 4.96 12.85
CA ALA A 215 11.69 3.76 13.41
C ALA A 215 11.84 3.85 14.94
N ASP A 216 11.02 3.09 15.67
CA ASP A 216 11.06 2.98 17.14
C ASP A 216 11.82 1.74 17.62
N ASP A 217 12.00 1.60 18.93
CA ASP A 217 12.73 0.48 19.52
C ASP A 217 12.03 -0.87 19.32
N LYS A 218 10.71 -0.89 19.13
CA LYS A 218 9.95 -2.13 18.91
C LYS A 218 10.15 -2.65 17.49
N ILE A 219 10.16 -1.75 16.50
CA ILE A 219 10.52 -2.06 15.11
C ILE A 219 11.96 -2.58 15.05
N LYS A 220 12.89 -1.88 15.72
CA LYS A 220 14.29 -2.33 15.83
C LYS A 220 14.40 -3.73 16.44
N LEU A 221 13.69 -4.01 17.54
CA LEU A 221 13.72 -5.33 18.18
C LEU A 221 13.17 -6.45 17.29
N GLU A 222 12.07 -6.20 16.56
CA GLU A 222 11.52 -7.19 15.63
C GLU A 222 12.51 -7.45 14.47
N ILE A 223 13.11 -6.41 13.90
CA ILE A 223 14.13 -6.55 12.84
C ILE A 223 15.36 -7.30 13.36
N LEU A 224 15.88 -6.91 14.53
CA LEU A 224 17.04 -7.56 15.15
C LEU A 224 16.77 -9.05 15.39
N SER A 225 15.61 -9.41 15.93
CA SER A 225 15.23 -10.82 16.13
C SER A 225 15.25 -11.60 14.80
N LYS A 226 14.75 -11.01 13.71
CA LYS A 226 14.78 -11.66 12.38
C LYS A 226 16.20 -11.81 11.83
N LEU A 227 17.05 -10.80 12.02
CA LEU A 227 18.46 -10.86 11.64
C LEU A 227 19.23 -11.92 12.46
N GLU A 228 18.93 -12.06 13.76
CA GLU A 228 19.48 -13.10 14.61
C GLU A 228 19.09 -14.50 14.13
N ILE A 229 17.80 -14.72 13.83
CA ILE A 229 17.31 -15.99 13.28
C ILE A 229 18.01 -16.32 11.95
N MET A 230 18.21 -15.32 11.08
CA MET A 230 18.90 -15.54 9.81
C MET A 230 20.38 -15.87 10.00
N ARG A 231 21.08 -15.22 10.95
CA ARG A 231 22.45 -15.61 11.32
C ARG A 231 22.49 -17.05 11.80
N ASP A 232 21.62 -17.43 12.73
CA ASP A 232 21.58 -18.78 13.30
C ASP A 232 21.24 -19.83 12.23
N PHE A 233 20.36 -19.50 11.29
CA PHE A 233 20.04 -20.33 10.13
C PHE A 233 21.25 -20.53 9.21
N VAL A 234 21.98 -19.45 8.88
CA VAL A 234 23.20 -19.52 8.05
C VAL A 234 24.27 -20.38 8.72
N GLU A 235 24.44 -20.28 10.04
CA GLU A 235 25.36 -21.13 10.78
C GLU A 235 24.93 -22.61 10.80
N CYS A 236 23.64 -22.88 11.04
CA CYS A 236 23.10 -24.24 10.98
C CYS A 236 23.23 -24.86 9.57
N TRP A 237 22.93 -24.08 8.53
CA TRP A 237 23.08 -24.52 7.14
C TRP A 237 24.53 -24.91 6.86
N PHE A 238 25.48 -24.11 7.34
CA PHE A 238 26.89 -24.40 7.19
C PHE A 238 27.31 -25.71 7.87
N ASP A 239 26.93 -25.90 9.14
CA ASP A 239 27.27 -27.11 9.90
C ASP A 239 26.65 -28.38 9.28
N ALA A 240 25.52 -28.23 8.57
CA ALA A 240 24.86 -29.30 7.84
C ALA A 240 25.36 -29.48 6.38
N SER A 241 25.97 -28.45 5.78
CA SER A 241 26.26 -28.39 4.34
C SER A 241 27.08 -29.57 3.84
N GLU A 242 28.12 -29.97 4.57
CA GLU A 242 28.97 -31.11 4.19
C GLU A 242 28.15 -32.41 4.10
N LYS A 243 27.24 -32.63 5.06
CA LYS A 243 26.39 -33.82 5.09
C LYS A 243 25.34 -33.77 3.98
N ILE A 244 24.74 -32.60 3.75
CA ILE A 244 23.74 -32.38 2.70
C ILE A 244 24.35 -32.67 1.33
N VAL A 245 25.48 -32.03 0.98
CA VAL A 245 26.15 -32.21 -0.30
C VAL A 245 26.54 -33.68 -0.50
N LYS A 246 27.12 -34.34 0.51
CA LYS A 246 27.46 -35.77 0.46
C LYS A 246 26.27 -36.68 0.18
N VAL A 247 25.09 -36.38 0.71
CA VAL A 247 23.87 -37.17 0.47
C VAL A 247 23.36 -36.91 -0.95
N LEU A 248 23.40 -35.66 -1.43
CA LEU A 248 22.91 -35.28 -2.75
C LEU A 248 23.84 -35.71 -3.90
N GLU A 249 25.13 -35.92 -3.62
CA GLU A 249 26.10 -36.43 -4.59
C GLU A 249 26.00 -37.95 -4.81
N GLN A 250 25.25 -38.68 -3.98
CA GLN A 250 25.05 -40.12 -4.18
C GLN A 250 24.30 -40.38 -5.50
N GLU A 251 24.94 -41.12 -6.41
CA GLU A 251 24.40 -41.39 -7.74
C GLU A 251 23.04 -42.09 -7.65
N SER A 252 21.98 -41.36 -7.97
CA SER A 252 20.67 -41.93 -8.27
C SER A 252 19.94 -41.02 -9.26
N SER A 253 19.41 -41.61 -10.32
CA SER A 253 18.91 -40.93 -11.52
C SER A 253 17.40 -40.59 -11.46
N ALA A 254 16.84 -40.49 -10.26
CA ALA A 254 15.42 -40.20 -10.10
C ALA A 254 15.13 -38.69 -10.24
N THR A 255 14.04 -38.34 -10.93
CA THR A 255 13.55 -36.96 -11.09
C THR A 255 13.39 -36.24 -9.74
N ASP A 256 12.96 -36.96 -8.70
CA ASP A 256 12.81 -36.46 -7.33
C ASP A 256 14.13 -35.90 -6.76
N ILE A 257 15.28 -36.47 -7.15
CA ILE A 257 16.59 -36.02 -6.69
C ILE A 257 16.99 -34.72 -7.38
N ILE A 258 16.60 -34.51 -8.64
CA ILE A 258 16.86 -33.25 -9.34
C ILE A 258 16.09 -32.12 -8.68
N GLU A 259 14.84 -32.36 -8.26
CA GLU A 259 14.06 -31.38 -7.51
C GLU A 259 14.71 -31.06 -6.15
N ILE A 260 15.13 -32.08 -5.39
CA ILE A 260 15.81 -31.86 -4.10
C ILE A 260 17.13 -31.09 -4.30
N LYS A 261 17.90 -31.42 -5.33
CA LYS A 261 19.14 -30.70 -5.69
C LYS A 261 18.84 -29.24 -6.03
N LEU A 262 17.79 -28.97 -6.79
CA LEU A 262 17.34 -27.61 -7.09
C LEU A 262 17.00 -26.85 -5.80
N ARG A 263 16.21 -27.43 -4.90
CA ARG A 263 15.87 -26.82 -3.60
C ARG A 263 17.12 -26.52 -2.76
N ALA A 264 18.09 -27.43 -2.75
CA ALA A 264 19.36 -27.21 -2.06
C ALA A 264 20.15 -26.03 -2.66
N VAL A 265 20.15 -25.88 -3.99
CA VAL A 265 20.75 -24.73 -4.67
C VAL A 265 20.00 -23.43 -4.36
N GLU A 266 18.66 -23.44 -4.34
CA GLU A 266 17.84 -22.27 -3.97
C GLU A 266 18.15 -21.79 -2.55
N ILE A 267 18.20 -22.71 -1.58
CA ILE A 267 18.55 -22.37 -0.19
C ILE A 267 19.98 -21.85 -0.11
N THR A 268 20.92 -22.50 -0.79
CA THR A 268 22.33 -22.06 -0.83
C THR A 268 22.47 -20.67 -1.44
N SER A 269 21.69 -20.35 -2.48
CA SER A 269 21.65 -19.01 -3.07
C SER A 269 21.27 -17.97 -2.04
N LYS A 270 20.18 -18.19 -1.28
CA LYS A 270 19.76 -17.25 -0.22
C LYS A 270 20.76 -17.15 0.94
N VAL A 271 21.43 -18.24 1.30
CA VAL A 271 22.49 -18.23 2.32
C VAL A 271 23.70 -17.43 1.84
N LEU A 272 24.15 -17.64 0.60
CA LEU A 272 25.28 -16.91 0.03
C LEU A 272 24.97 -15.43 -0.16
N GLU A 273 23.74 -15.09 -0.56
CA GLU A 273 23.25 -13.72 -0.69
C GLU A 273 23.37 -12.95 0.64
N ALA A 274 22.93 -13.56 1.75
CA ALA A 274 23.04 -12.99 3.09
C ALA A 274 24.50 -12.76 3.53
N ILE A 275 25.44 -13.61 3.10
CA ILE A 275 26.88 -13.45 3.38
C ILE A 275 27.49 -12.38 2.47
N ALA A 276 27.13 -12.38 1.18
CA ALA A 276 27.67 -11.50 0.15
C ALA A 276 27.35 -10.03 0.39
N TYR A 277 26.13 -9.73 0.85
CA TYR A 277 25.70 -8.37 1.18
C TYR A 277 26.04 -7.94 2.62
N GLY A 278 26.72 -8.81 3.39
CA GLY A 278 27.18 -8.50 4.74
C GLY A 278 26.09 -8.55 5.82
N THR A 279 24.90 -9.06 5.50
CA THR A 279 23.81 -9.25 6.46
C THR A 279 24.16 -10.30 7.52
N VAL A 280 24.96 -11.31 7.14
CA VAL A 280 25.58 -12.27 8.06
C VAL A 280 27.09 -12.30 7.86
N ILE A 281 27.85 -11.91 8.88
CA ILE A 281 29.31 -11.90 8.83
C ILE A 281 29.86 -13.23 9.36
N LEU A 282 30.53 -13.98 8.50
CA LEU A 282 31.18 -15.24 8.86
C LEU A 282 32.72 -15.13 8.88
N PRO A 283 33.40 -15.85 9.79
CA PRO A 283 34.85 -15.99 9.75
C PRO A 283 35.34 -16.51 8.40
N THR A 284 36.54 -16.09 7.99
CA THR A 284 37.16 -16.48 6.70
C THR A 284 37.16 -17.99 6.46
N ALA A 285 37.50 -18.79 7.48
CA ALA A 285 37.53 -20.25 7.38
C ALA A 285 36.16 -20.83 7.01
N LYS A 286 35.07 -20.32 7.62
CA LYS A 286 33.70 -20.75 7.29
C LYS A 286 33.33 -20.36 5.86
N ARG A 287 33.60 -19.11 5.46
CA ARG A 287 33.33 -18.62 4.09
C ARG A 287 34.05 -19.45 3.02
N LEU A 288 35.33 -19.75 3.25
CA LEU A 288 36.12 -20.60 2.35
C LEU A 288 35.55 -22.02 2.26
N GLN A 289 35.16 -22.61 3.39
CA GLN A 289 34.59 -23.96 3.44
C GLN A 289 33.24 -24.03 2.69
N VAL A 290 32.36 -23.03 2.84
CA VAL A 290 31.10 -22.95 2.06
C VAL A 290 31.40 -22.98 0.56
N LEU A 291 32.33 -22.13 0.12
CA LEU A 291 32.69 -22.04 -1.29
C LEU A 291 33.23 -23.37 -1.81
N LYS A 292 34.15 -24.02 -1.08
CA LYS A 292 34.70 -25.33 -1.46
C LYS A 292 33.65 -26.45 -1.54
N GLN A 293 32.56 -26.35 -0.80
CA GLN A 293 31.49 -27.36 -0.84
C GLN A 293 30.49 -27.07 -1.96
N TRP A 294 30.02 -25.83 -2.06
CA TRP A 294 28.88 -25.49 -2.91
C TRP A 294 29.26 -25.09 -4.34
N LEU A 295 30.45 -24.53 -4.59
CA LEU A 295 30.89 -24.24 -5.96
C LEU A 295 30.93 -25.51 -6.83
N PRO A 296 31.60 -26.60 -6.42
CA PRO A 296 31.64 -27.83 -7.21
C PRO A 296 30.25 -28.43 -7.40
N PHE A 297 29.44 -28.47 -6.33
CA PHE A 297 28.09 -29.02 -6.36
C PHE A 297 27.19 -28.27 -7.35
N VAL A 298 27.15 -26.95 -7.28
CA VAL A 298 26.34 -26.10 -8.17
C VAL A 298 26.79 -26.24 -9.61
N ARG A 299 28.11 -26.30 -9.84
CA ARG A 299 28.71 -26.44 -11.17
C ARG A 299 28.27 -27.72 -11.88
N VAL A 300 28.16 -28.84 -11.15
CA VAL A 300 27.65 -30.11 -11.67
C VAL A 300 26.12 -30.11 -11.79
N THR A 301 25.44 -29.50 -10.82
CA THR A 301 23.98 -29.57 -10.71
C THR A 301 23.27 -28.70 -11.73
N LYS A 302 23.79 -27.51 -12.07
CA LYS A 302 23.15 -26.61 -13.03
C LYS A 302 22.95 -27.24 -14.42
N PRO A 303 23.97 -27.85 -15.07
CA PRO A 303 23.77 -28.56 -16.34
C PRO A 303 22.77 -29.71 -16.26
N MET A 304 22.69 -30.42 -15.11
CA MET A 304 21.71 -31.48 -14.89
C MET A 304 20.28 -30.93 -14.87
N ILE A 305 20.06 -29.80 -14.20
CA ILE A 305 18.78 -29.10 -14.16
C ILE A 305 18.42 -28.59 -15.57
N ASP A 306 19.36 -27.89 -16.22
CA ASP A 306 19.16 -27.35 -17.57
C ASP A 306 18.79 -28.48 -18.57
N SER A 307 19.47 -29.64 -18.48
CA SER A 307 19.14 -30.82 -19.30
C SER A 307 17.78 -31.44 -18.96
N ALA A 308 17.43 -31.55 -17.68
CA ALA A 308 16.13 -32.08 -17.26
C ALA A 308 14.97 -31.20 -17.76
N MET A 309 15.13 -29.88 -17.70
CA MET A 309 14.14 -28.93 -18.20
C MET A 309 13.94 -29.02 -19.72
N MET A 310 14.99 -29.30 -20.49
CA MET A 310 14.89 -29.49 -21.95
C MET A 310 14.23 -30.82 -22.34
N ASN A 311 14.28 -31.82 -21.46
CA ASN A 311 13.77 -33.18 -21.73
C ASN A 311 12.32 -33.41 -21.25
N SER A 312 11.75 -32.52 -20.42
CA SER A 312 10.40 -32.68 -19.89
C SER A 312 9.37 -31.84 -20.64
N GLU A 313 8.75 -32.38 -21.69
CA GLU A 313 7.64 -31.71 -22.40
C GLU A 313 6.34 -31.61 -21.56
N ASN A 314 6.23 -32.30 -20.42
CA ASN A 314 4.97 -32.40 -19.66
C ASN A 314 5.09 -32.35 -18.12
N ALA A 315 6.25 -32.00 -17.53
CA ALA A 315 6.40 -31.91 -16.07
C ALA A 315 6.49 -30.46 -15.59
N VAL A 316 5.61 -30.08 -14.67
CA VAL A 316 5.70 -28.83 -13.88
C VAL A 316 6.83 -28.99 -12.86
N LEU A 317 8.07 -29.01 -13.32
CA LEU A 317 9.22 -28.93 -12.43
C LEU A 317 9.27 -27.51 -11.82
N PRO A 318 9.55 -27.37 -10.51
CA PRO A 318 9.82 -26.06 -9.93
C PRO A 318 10.92 -25.37 -10.75
N LYS A 319 10.67 -24.15 -11.19
CA LYS A 319 11.61 -23.39 -11.99
C LYS A 319 12.31 -22.38 -11.09
N MET A 320 13.62 -22.56 -10.90
CA MET A 320 14.47 -21.48 -10.41
C MET A 320 14.62 -20.45 -11.53
N ASP A 321 14.27 -19.20 -11.26
CA ASP A 321 14.35 -18.14 -12.25
C ASP A 321 15.81 -17.87 -12.67
N SER A 322 15.98 -17.43 -13.90
CA SER A 322 17.22 -16.90 -14.45
C SER A 322 17.87 -15.84 -13.56
N GLU A 323 17.05 -14.97 -12.95
CA GLU A 323 17.49 -13.97 -11.98
C GLU A 323 18.16 -14.64 -10.76
N MET A 324 17.56 -15.69 -10.20
CA MET A 324 18.12 -16.37 -9.04
C MET A 324 19.49 -17.03 -9.32
N TRP A 325 19.72 -17.52 -10.54
CA TRP A 325 21.03 -18.03 -10.96
C TRP A 325 22.07 -16.91 -11.08
N GLN A 326 21.67 -15.73 -11.57
CA GLN A 326 22.55 -14.55 -11.62
C GLN A 326 22.87 -14.03 -10.22
N THR A 327 21.89 -13.98 -9.31
CA THR A 327 22.09 -13.62 -7.90
C THR A 327 23.06 -14.60 -7.22
N LEU A 328 22.91 -15.91 -7.47
CA LEU A 328 23.80 -16.93 -6.92
C LEU A 328 25.25 -16.75 -7.42
N GLU A 329 25.45 -16.50 -8.71
CA GLU A 329 26.76 -16.23 -9.30
C GLU A 329 27.41 -14.98 -8.73
N SER A 330 26.65 -13.88 -8.67
CA SER A 330 27.11 -12.61 -8.09
C SER A 330 27.48 -12.78 -6.61
N SER A 331 26.70 -13.58 -5.87
CA SER A 331 27.00 -13.90 -4.47
C SER A 331 28.29 -14.71 -4.33
N PHE A 332 28.53 -15.70 -5.20
CA PHE A 332 29.80 -16.42 -5.24
C PHE A 332 30.99 -15.47 -5.48
N VAL A 333 30.90 -14.61 -6.49
CA VAL A 333 31.94 -13.61 -6.82
C VAL A 333 32.23 -12.71 -5.63
N SER A 334 31.19 -12.14 -5.01
CA SER A 334 31.34 -11.26 -3.84
C SER A 334 32.01 -11.96 -2.65
N VAL A 335 31.58 -13.18 -2.31
CA VAL A 335 32.16 -13.94 -1.18
C VAL A 335 33.61 -14.31 -1.47
N VAL A 336 33.95 -14.69 -2.71
CA VAL A 336 35.34 -14.94 -3.14
C VAL A 336 36.18 -13.66 -2.98
N LEU A 337 35.71 -12.52 -3.49
CA LEU A 337 36.41 -11.24 -3.43
C LEU A 337 36.68 -10.74 -2.00
N ALA A 338 35.88 -11.20 -1.03
CA ALA A 338 36.01 -10.90 0.39
C ALA A 338 36.98 -11.85 1.14
N LEU A 339 37.49 -12.92 0.52
CA LEU A 339 38.49 -13.80 1.12
C LEU A 339 39.90 -13.18 1.07
N PRO A 340 40.86 -13.66 1.87
CA PRO A 340 42.27 -13.37 1.68
C PRO A 340 42.75 -13.78 0.28
N SER A 341 43.73 -13.05 -0.27
CA SER A 341 44.24 -13.28 -1.63
C SER A 341 44.80 -14.69 -1.86
N GLY A 342 45.36 -15.33 -0.83
CA GLY A 342 45.83 -16.72 -0.89
C GLY A 342 44.68 -17.71 -1.07
N ASP A 343 43.59 -17.53 -0.32
CA ASP A 343 42.40 -18.37 -0.41
C ASP A 343 41.66 -18.16 -1.73
N GLN A 344 41.61 -16.90 -2.22
CA GLN A 344 41.10 -16.57 -3.56
C GLN A 344 41.88 -17.33 -4.63
N ALA A 345 43.22 -17.36 -4.55
CA ALA A 345 44.05 -18.04 -5.53
C ALA A 345 43.73 -19.53 -5.62
N VAL A 346 43.53 -20.21 -4.49
CA VAL A 346 43.16 -21.64 -4.46
C VAL A 346 41.87 -21.89 -5.23
N LEU A 347 40.83 -21.09 -4.98
CA LEU A 347 39.53 -21.24 -5.64
C LEU A 347 39.59 -20.92 -7.14
N LEU A 348 40.33 -19.86 -7.50
CA LEU A 348 40.49 -19.44 -8.89
C LEU A 348 41.32 -20.44 -9.71
N THR A 349 42.35 -21.05 -9.12
CA THR A 349 43.10 -22.13 -9.75
C THR A 349 42.19 -23.32 -10.05
N GLU A 350 41.42 -23.78 -9.05
CA GLU A 350 40.47 -24.86 -9.26
C GLU A 350 39.41 -24.51 -10.32
N TRP A 351 38.91 -23.27 -10.32
CA TRP A 351 37.96 -22.81 -11.34
C TRP A 351 38.55 -22.84 -12.76
N LEU A 352 39.78 -22.35 -12.94
CA LEU A 352 40.46 -22.34 -14.25
C LEU A 352 40.78 -23.73 -14.78
N GLU A 353 41.04 -24.71 -13.91
CA GLU A 353 41.31 -26.10 -14.31
C GLU A 353 40.06 -26.82 -14.87
N ASN A 354 38.86 -26.29 -14.62
CA ASN A 354 37.61 -26.90 -15.04
C ASN A 354 37.16 -26.37 -16.42
N GLU A 355 37.80 -26.86 -17.49
CA GLU A 355 37.60 -26.39 -18.88
C GLU A 355 36.17 -26.55 -19.46
N HIS A 356 35.32 -27.38 -18.84
CA HIS A 356 34.04 -27.80 -19.42
C HIS A 356 32.81 -27.08 -18.84
N MET A 357 32.97 -26.23 -17.82
CA MET A 357 31.83 -25.70 -17.05
C MET A 357 31.88 -24.17 -16.97
N ARG A 358 30.91 -23.53 -17.62
CA ARG A 358 30.79 -22.06 -17.77
C ARG A 358 30.23 -21.32 -16.55
N TYR A 359 29.67 -22.03 -15.58
CA TYR A 359 28.95 -21.45 -14.44
C TYR A 359 29.46 -22.05 -13.12
N PRO A 360 29.60 -21.27 -12.03
CA PRO A 360 29.50 -19.80 -12.02
C PRO A 360 30.69 -19.16 -12.75
N ASP A 361 30.44 -18.03 -13.42
CA ASP A 361 31.48 -17.19 -14.00
C ASP A 361 32.20 -16.40 -12.90
N LEU A 362 33.47 -16.71 -12.67
CA LEU A 362 34.32 -16.02 -11.68
C LEU A 362 35.30 -15.04 -12.34
N THR A 363 35.06 -14.65 -13.60
CA THR A 363 35.96 -13.76 -14.36
C THR A 363 36.21 -12.45 -13.62
N GLU A 364 35.18 -11.80 -13.06
CA GLU A 364 35.35 -10.57 -12.28
C GLU A 364 36.28 -10.79 -11.08
N ALA A 365 36.04 -11.87 -10.30
CA ALA A 365 36.88 -12.20 -9.15
C ALA A 365 38.35 -12.44 -9.56
N PHE A 366 38.56 -13.10 -10.70
CA PHE A 366 39.88 -13.34 -11.26
C PHE A 366 40.59 -12.05 -11.68
N GLU A 367 39.91 -11.16 -12.42
CA GLU A 367 40.44 -9.88 -12.87
C GLU A 367 40.85 -9.01 -11.68
N VAL A 368 39.97 -8.90 -10.68
CA VAL A 368 40.22 -8.14 -9.45
C VAL A 368 41.37 -8.75 -8.66
N TRP A 369 41.45 -10.08 -8.54
CA TRP A 369 42.56 -10.75 -7.87
C TRP A 369 43.90 -10.46 -8.57
N CYS A 370 43.94 -10.51 -9.91
CA CYS A 370 45.13 -10.20 -10.70
C CYS A 370 45.57 -8.75 -10.48
N TYR A 371 44.62 -7.81 -10.53
CA TYR A 371 44.86 -6.39 -10.26
C TYR A 371 45.41 -6.17 -8.84
N ARG A 372 44.70 -6.68 -7.81
CA ARG A 372 45.08 -6.53 -6.39
C ARG A 372 46.45 -7.14 -6.12
N SER A 373 46.75 -8.30 -6.68
CA SER A 373 48.05 -8.98 -6.52
C SER A 373 49.20 -8.17 -7.16
N LYS A 374 48.98 -7.61 -8.36
CA LYS A 374 49.96 -6.74 -9.03
C LYS A 374 50.21 -5.45 -8.25
N VAL A 375 49.16 -4.82 -7.73
CA VAL A 375 49.25 -3.59 -6.93
C VAL A 375 49.94 -3.86 -5.60
N ALA A 376 49.60 -4.94 -4.90
CA ALA A 376 50.24 -5.31 -3.64
C ALA A 376 51.75 -5.49 -3.80
N ARG A 377 52.19 -6.17 -4.88
CA ARG A 377 53.61 -6.34 -5.19
C ARG A 377 54.33 -5.01 -5.42
N ARG A 378 53.72 -4.06 -6.13
CA ARG A 378 54.29 -2.70 -6.33
C ARG A 378 54.40 -1.92 -5.02
N ARG A 379 53.45 -2.09 -4.10
CA ARG A 379 53.49 -1.42 -2.79
C ARG A 379 54.60 -1.98 -1.91
N LEU A 380 54.81 -3.31 -1.94
CA LEU A 380 55.90 -3.96 -1.22
C LEU A 380 57.27 -3.50 -1.72
N SER A 381 57.48 -3.42 -3.04
CA SER A 381 58.77 -2.94 -3.57
C SER A 381 59.10 -1.51 -3.14
N VAL A 382 58.10 -0.62 -3.08
CA VAL A 382 58.31 0.77 -2.61
C VAL A 382 58.68 0.81 -1.13
N LEU A 383 58.07 -0.04 -0.29
CA LEU A 383 58.39 -0.13 1.13
C LEU A 383 59.80 -0.70 1.38
N GLU A 384 60.23 -1.65 0.56
CA GLU A 384 61.59 -2.19 0.60
C GLU A 384 62.61 -1.12 0.20
N ASP A 385 62.34 -0.32 -0.83
CA ASP A 385 63.18 0.81 -1.24
C ASP A 385 63.29 1.90 -0.14
N ASP A 386 62.18 2.22 0.54
CA ASP A 386 62.14 3.17 1.66
C ASP A 386 62.86 2.64 2.92
N GLN A 387 62.79 1.32 3.19
CA GLN A 387 63.54 0.68 4.29
C GLN A 387 65.04 0.61 4.03
N VAL A 388 65.46 0.43 2.78
CA VAL A 388 66.87 0.50 2.42
C VAL A 388 67.40 1.93 2.59
N MET A 389 66.64 2.95 2.20
CA MET A 389 66.98 4.36 2.36
C MET A 389 67.06 4.81 3.83
N THR A 390 66.24 4.25 4.71
CA THR A 390 66.23 4.59 6.15
C THR A 390 67.30 3.85 6.97
N ASN A 391 67.74 2.66 6.55
CA ASN A 391 68.82 1.90 7.20
C ASN A 391 70.24 2.26 6.69
N SER A 392 70.35 3.15 5.72
CA SER A 392 71.63 3.63 5.15
C SER A 392 72.00 5.06 5.57
N VAL A 393 71.33 5.60 6.59
CA VAL A 393 71.70 6.79 7.38
C VAL A 393 72.14 6.35 8.76
#